data_AF-A0A7C1UXL6-F1
#
_entry.id   AF-A0A7C1UXL6-F1
#
_cell.length_a   1.000
_cell.length_b   1.000
_cell.length_c   1.000
_cell.angle_alpha   90.00
_cell.angle_beta   90.00
_cell.angle_gamma   90.00
#
_symmetry.space_group_name_H-M   'P 1'
#
loop_
_entity.id
_entity.type
_entity.pdbx_description
1 polymer ?
#
loop_
_entity_poly.entity_id
_entity_poly.type
_entity_poly.pdbx_seq_one_letter_code
_entity_poly.pdbx_strand_id
1 'polypeptide(L)'
;MSIEDFRQKIKGVMRKINTEDVGLILVILLVSFASFGLGRLSNSNTPNPPITIQGASTFNAIANSTQKDSDGTEIQQGSYVASKNSNKYHLPWCSGAKRISEKNKIWFANKTEAEAAGYTPAGNCKGI
;
A
#
# COMPACT_ATOMS: atom_id res chain seq x y z
N MET A 1 -0.05 39.23 15.14
CA MET A 1 0.85 39.57 14.01
C MET A 1 -0.02 39.63 12.77
N SER A 2 -0.16 40.77 12.12
CA SER A 2 -1.05 40.92 10.95
C SER A 2 -0.45 40.25 9.72
N ILE A 3 -1.29 39.73 8.82
CA ILE A 3 -0.85 39.10 7.57
C ILE A 3 -0.08 40.10 6.68
N GLU A 4 -0.35 41.39 6.85
CA GLU A 4 0.30 42.46 6.10
C GLU A 4 1.75 42.70 6.54
N ASP A 5 2.02 42.61 7.85
CA ASP A 5 3.39 42.72 8.40
C ASP A 5 4.27 41.59 7.86
N PHE A 6 3.69 40.40 7.73
CA PHE A 6 4.40 39.23 7.21
C PHE A 6 4.75 39.40 5.73
N ARG A 7 3.82 39.92 4.91
CA ARG A 7 4.08 40.23 3.49
C ARG A 7 5.16 41.28 3.31
N GLN A 8 5.16 42.33 4.13
CA GLN A 8 6.18 43.39 4.06
C GLN A 8 7.56 42.85 4.45
N LYS A 9 7.64 42.00 5.48
CA LYS A 9 8.88 41.30 5.84
C LYS A 9 9.38 40.40 4.72
N ILE A 10 8.50 39.61 4.10
CA ILE A 10 8.87 38.73 2.98
C ILE A 10 9.42 39.55 1.81
N LYS A 11 8.77 40.66 1.42
CA LYS A 11 9.27 41.55 0.35
C LYS A 11 10.65 42.13 0.68
N GLY A 12 10.87 42.54 1.94
CA GLY A 12 12.15 43.07 2.39
C GLY A 12 13.27 42.04 2.33
N VAL A 13 12.97 40.78 2.69
CA VAL A 13 13.91 39.66 2.59
C VAL A 13 14.19 39.33 1.12
N MET A 14 13.15 39.21 0.28
CA MET A 14 13.27 38.84 -1.13
C MET A 14 14.07 39.85 -1.96
N ARG A 15 14.03 41.13 -1.59
CA ARG A 15 14.82 42.19 -2.23
C ARG A 15 16.31 42.14 -1.90
N LYS A 16 16.68 41.45 -0.82
CA LYS A 16 18.05 41.35 -0.31
C LYS A 16 18.80 40.11 -0.81
N ILE A 17 18.13 39.24 -1.56
CA ILE A 17 18.66 37.97 -2.06
C ILE A 17 19.14 38.18 -3.50
N ASN A 18 20.37 37.79 -3.80
CA ASN A 18 20.92 37.91 -5.16
C ASN A 18 20.47 36.72 -6.03
N THR A 19 20.58 36.86 -7.35
CA THR A 19 20.17 35.80 -8.29
C THR A 19 20.93 34.48 -8.08
N GLU A 20 22.18 34.55 -7.64
CA GLU A 20 23.01 33.37 -7.30
C GLU A 20 22.51 32.66 -6.03
N ASP A 21 22.19 33.43 -4.99
CA ASP A 21 21.59 32.93 -3.75
C ASP A 21 20.20 32.31 -4.00
N VAL A 22 19.42 32.89 -4.93
CA VAL A 22 18.13 32.34 -5.37
C VAL A 22 18.30 30.97 -6.02
N GLY A 23 19.35 30.78 -6.84
CA GLY A 23 19.67 29.49 -7.44
C GLY A 23 19.97 28.42 -6.37
N LEU A 24 20.77 28.78 -5.36
CA LEU A 24 21.11 27.87 -4.26
C LEU A 24 19.88 27.52 -3.40
N ILE A 25 19.04 28.51 -3.06
CA ILE A 25 17.79 28.28 -2.31
C ILE A 25 16.83 27.39 -3.09
N LEU A 26 16.69 27.61 -4.41
CA LEU A 26 15.84 26.78 -5.27
C LEU A 26 16.30 25.32 -5.27
N VAL A 27 17.61 25.07 -5.40
CA VAL A 27 18.17 23.70 -5.39
C VAL A 27 17.92 23.02 -4.05
N ILE A 28 18.17 23.70 -2.92
CA ILE A 28 17.90 23.14 -1.59
C ILE A 28 16.41 22.78 -1.45
N LEU A 29 15.53 23.65 -1.93
CA LEU A 29 14.09 23.44 -1.87
C LEU A 29 13.71 22.22 -2.73
N LEU A 30 14.24 22.11 -3.95
CA LEU A 30 13.99 20.97 -4.86
C LEU A 30 14.46 19.63 -4.27
N VAL A 31 15.67 19.60 -3.70
CA VAL A 31 16.22 18.41 -3.02
C VAL A 31 15.38 18.00 -1.81
N SER A 32 14.87 18.99 -1.06
CA SER A 32 13.99 18.75 0.09
C SER A 32 12.67 18.11 -0.32
N PHE A 33 12.00 18.66 -1.34
CA PHE A 33 10.75 18.10 -1.85
C PHE A 33 10.93 16.71 -2.47
N ALA A 34 12.04 16.49 -3.18
CA ALA A 34 12.37 15.17 -3.71
C ALA A 34 12.54 14.14 -2.58
N SER A 35 13.35 14.46 -1.57
CA SER A 35 13.61 13.57 -0.43
C SER A 35 12.34 13.29 0.38
N PHE A 36 11.53 14.31 0.62
CA PHE A 36 10.24 14.17 1.29
C PHE A 36 9.25 13.34 0.47
N GLY A 37 9.19 13.57 -0.84
CA GLY A 37 8.36 12.80 -1.77
C GLY A 37 8.72 11.31 -1.76
N LEU A 38 10.02 10.99 -1.80
CA LEU A 38 10.51 9.61 -1.69
C LEU A 38 10.20 9.00 -0.32
N GLY A 39 10.40 9.74 0.78
CA GLY A 39 10.07 9.27 2.13
C GLY A 39 8.58 8.96 2.30
N ARG A 40 7.71 9.79 1.72
CA ARG A 40 6.26 9.58 1.73
C ARG A 40 5.86 8.36 0.90
N LEU A 41 6.50 8.13 -0.25
CA LEU A 41 6.27 6.95 -1.09
C LEU A 41 6.77 5.65 -0.44
N SER A 42 7.82 5.74 0.39
CA SER A 42 8.39 4.59 1.09
C SER A 42 7.47 3.97 2.16
N ASN A 43 6.40 4.66 2.57
CA ASN A 43 5.44 4.17 3.57
C ASN A 43 4.13 3.65 2.94
N SER A 44 4.17 3.11 1.72
CA SER A 44 2.99 2.64 0.97
C SER A 44 2.51 1.24 1.35
N ASN A 45 3.01 0.61 2.42
CA ASN A 45 2.53 -0.70 2.83
C ASN A 45 2.65 -0.95 4.35
N THR A 46 1.87 -0.24 5.14
CA THR A 46 1.57 -0.62 6.53
C THR A 46 0.25 -1.38 6.57
N PRO A 47 0.25 -2.71 6.43
CA PRO A 47 -0.92 -3.50 6.79
C PRO A 47 -1.12 -3.33 8.30
N ASN A 48 -2.09 -2.50 8.69
CA ASN A 48 -2.54 -2.45 10.08
C ASN A 48 -2.97 -3.86 10.48
N PRO A 49 -2.34 -4.53 11.47
CA PRO A 49 -2.92 -5.75 12.00
C PRO A 49 -4.27 -5.38 12.64
N PRO A 50 -5.34 -6.14 12.36
CA PRO A 50 -6.63 -5.91 13.00
C PRO A 50 -6.47 -6.09 14.51
N ILE A 51 -6.78 -5.04 15.27
CA ILE A 51 -6.79 -5.06 16.72
C ILE A 51 -8.13 -5.68 17.13
N THR A 52 -8.15 -7.00 17.32
CA THR A 52 -9.33 -7.72 17.80
C THR A 52 -9.50 -7.46 19.30
N ILE A 53 -10.51 -6.71 19.70
CA ILE A 53 -10.91 -6.60 21.11
C ILE A 53 -11.61 -7.91 21.46
N GLN A 54 -10.92 -8.79 22.18
CA GLN A 54 -11.53 -9.97 22.81
C GLN A 54 -12.38 -9.50 24.00
N GLY A 55 -13.59 -9.02 23.72
CA GLY A 55 -14.64 -8.89 24.73
C GLY A 55 -15.09 -10.29 25.13
N ALA A 56 -14.72 -10.70 26.35
CA ALA A 56 -15.06 -12.00 26.87
C ALA A 56 -16.59 -12.16 27.05
N SER A 57 -17.06 -13.31 26.57
CA SER A 57 -18.11 -14.14 27.15
C SER A 57 -19.57 -13.91 26.72
N THR A 58 -20.12 -15.01 26.19
CA THR A 58 -21.51 -15.48 26.31
C THR A 58 -22.55 -14.72 25.51
N PHE A 59 -22.99 -15.31 24.38
CA PHE A 59 -24.38 -15.74 24.22
C PHE A 59 -24.48 -16.83 23.14
N ASN A 60 -24.70 -18.05 23.64
CA ASN A 60 -25.51 -19.11 23.04
C ASN A 60 -25.09 -19.77 21.72
N ALA A 61 -24.40 -20.91 21.90
CA ALA A 61 -24.60 -22.08 21.05
C ALA A 61 -26.07 -22.54 21.08
N ILE A 62 -26.79 -22.38 19.96
CA ILE A 62 -27.95 -23.19 19.55
C ILE A 62 -27.89 -23.22 18.02
N ALA A 63 -27.21 -24.20 17.45
CA ALA A 63 -27.80 -25.43 16.91
C ALA A 63 -28.58 -25.22 15.59
N ASN A 64 -28.13 -25.99 14.59
CA ASN A 64 -28.82 -26.42 13.37
C ASN A 64 -29.00 -25.44 12.20
N SER A 65 -28.09 -25.59 11.22
CA SER A 65 -28.38 -26.03 9.85
C SER A 65 -29.70 -25.57 9.20
N THR A 66 -29.62 -24.71 8.18
CA THR A 66 -29.70 -25.03 6.74
C THR A 66 -30.16 -23.79 5.96
N GLN A 67 -29.30 -23.30 5.05
CA GLN A 67 -29.55 -22.43 3.88
C GLN A 67 -28.14 -21.91 3.50
N LYS A 68 -27.42 -22.35 2.46
CA LYS A 68 -27.74 -22.51 1.03
C LYS A 68 -28.66 -21.40 0.51
N ASP A 69 -28.06 -20.24 0.27
CA ASP A 69 -27.95 -19.69 -1.08
C ASP A 69 -26.98 -18.49 -1.15
N SER A 70 -26.25 -18.46 -2.27
CA SER A 70 -25.71 -17.30 -2.99
C SER A 70 -24.48 -16.54 -2.47
N ASP A 71 -23.41 -16.73 -3.23
CA ASP A 71 -22.48 -15.70 -3.72
C ASP A 71 -21.93 -14.73 -2.66
N GLY A 72 -20.89 -15.19 -1.97
CA GLY A 72 -20.08 -14.37 -1.10
C GLY A 72 -18.64 -14.78 -1.30
N THR A 73 -17.93 -14.02 -2.13
CA THR A 73 -16.50 -14.11 -2.37
C THR A 73 -15.76 -14.14 -1.03
N GLU A 74 -15.41 -15.35 -0.57
CA GLU A 74 -14.64 -15.58 0.65
C GLU A 74 -13.17 -15.29 0.34
N ILE A 75 -12.82 -14.00 0.35
CA ILE A 75 -11.43 -13.54 0.32
C ILE A 75 -11.11 -13.04 1.72
N GLN A 76 -10.71 -13.94 2.61
CA GLN A 76 -10.12 -13.59 3.90
C GLN A 76 -8.97 -14.53 4.25
N GLN A 77 -7.82 -14.35 3.60
CA GLN A 77 -6.46 -14.40 4.18
C GLN A 77 -5.42 -14.39 3.04
N GLY A 78 -4.84 -13.22 2.77
CA GLY A 78 -3.69 -13.05 1.85
C GLY A 78 -3.98 -13.46 0.40
N SER A 79 -4.72 -12.63 -0.32
CA SER A 79 -5.47 -13.05 -1.51
C SER A 79 -4.63 -13.66 -2.63
N TYR A 80 -3.49 -13.05 -3.01
CA TYR A 80 -2.73 -13.49 -4.18
C TYR A 80 -1.22 -13.36 -3.98
N VAL A 81 -0.48 -14.39 -4.36
CA VAL A 81 0.98 -14.47 -4.28
C VAL A 81 1.61 -14.63 -5.66
N ALA A 82 2.56 -13.78 -5.98
CA ALA A 82 3.34 -13.82 -7.21
C ALA A 82 4.83 -14.04 -6.92
N SER A 83 5.60 -14.37 -7.96
CA SER A 83 7.05 -14.45 -7.87
C SER A 83 7.71 -13.26 -8.54
N LYS A 84 8.76 -12.69 -7.95
CA LYS A 84 9.65 -11.72 -8.64
C LYS A 84 10.21 -12.25 -9.95
N ASN A 85 10.37 -13.57 -10.07
CA ASN A 85 10.93 -14.21 -11.26
C ASN A 85 9.87 -14.58 -12.32
N SER A 86 8.58 -14.41 -12.03
CA SER A 86 7.51 -14.78 -12.96
C SER A 86 6.37 -13.77 -12.93
N ASN A 87 5.87 -13.42 -14.10
CA ASN A 87 4.69 -12.57 -14.27
C ASN A 87 3.36 -13.29 -13.97
N LYS A 88 3.35 -14.31 -13.11
CA LYS A 88 2.15 -15.07 -12.75
C LYS A 88 1.84 -14.91 -11.26
N TYR A 89 0.56 -14.69 -10.94
CA TYR A 89 0.07 -14.69 -9.57
C TYR A 89 -0.76 -15.97 -9.31
N HIS A 90 -0.77 -16.41 -8.06
CA HIS A 90 -1.35 -17.66 -7.59
C HIS A 90 -2.12 -17.41 -6.30
N LEU A 91 -2.97 -18.35 -5.90
CA LEU A 91 -3.52 -18.39 -4.54
C LEU A 91 -2.51 -19.01 -3.56
N PRO A 92 -2.55 -18.68 -2.26
CA PRO A 92 -1.57 -19.18 -1.27
C PRO A 92 -1.54 -20.71 -1.14
N TRP A 93 -2.69 -21.34 -1.36
CA TRP A 93 -2.85 -22.80 -1.28
C TRP A 93 -2.36 -23.53 -2.53
N CYS A 94 -2.06 -22.80 -3.61
CA CYS A 94 -1.67 -23.35 -4.89
C CYS A 94 -0.29 -24.00 -4.85
N SER A 95 -0.09 -25.06 -5.64
CA SER A 95 1.23 -25.72 -5.77
C SER A 95 2.30 -24.76 -6.30
N GLY A 96 1.93 -23.86 -7.23
CA GLY A 96 2.81 -22.81 -7.75
C GLY A 96 3.32 -21.89 -6.65
N ALA A 97 2.42 -21.40 -5.78
CA ALA A 97 2.74 -20.53 -4.65
C ALA A 97 3.73 -21.16 -3.66
N LYS A 98 3.52 -22.44 -3.30
CA LYS A 98 4.37 -23.17 -2.35
C LYS A 98 5.80 -23.36 -2.84
N ARG A 99 6.02 -23.38 -4.16
CA ARG A 99 7.35 -23.54 -4.77
C ARG A 99 8.13 -22.23 -4.87
N ILE A 100 7.48 -21.09 -4.66
CA ILE A 100 8.15 -19.79 -4.69
C ILE A 100 8.99 -19.66 -3.42
N SER A 101 10.29 -19.39 -3.57
CA SER A 101 11.16 -19.10 -2.44
C SER A 101 10.69 -17.83 -1.72
N GLU A 102 10.75 -17.79 -0.39
CA GLU A 102 10.27 -16.66 0.42
C GLU A 102 10.84 -15.31 -0.03
N LYS A 103 12.13 -15.26 -0.37
CA LYS A 103 12.82 -14.07 -0.90
C LYS A 103 12.20 -13.46 -2.17
N ASN A 104 11.47 -14.28 -2.93
CA ASN A 104 10.88 -13.94 -4.22
C ASN A 104 9.36 -13.85 -4.17
N LYS A 105 8.71 -14.08 -3.01
CA LYS A 105 7.27 -13.91 -2.88
C LYS A 105 6.89 -12.44 -2.87
N ILE A 106 5.84 -12.11 -3.60
CA ILE A 106 5.18 -10.82 -3.60
C ILE A 106 3.71 -11.09 -3.27
N TRP A 107 3.17 -10.35 -2.31
CA TRP A 107 1.80 -10.50 -1.87
C TRP A 107 0.96 -9.32 -2.36
N PHE A 108 -0.19 -9.62 -2.93
CA PHE A 108 -1.17 -8.64 -3.39
C PHE A 108 -2.47 -8.80 -2.60
N ALA A 109 -3.10 -7.68 -2.28
CA ALA A 109 -4.37 -7.67 -1.56
C ALA A 109 -5.53 -8.05 -2.50
N ASN A 110 -5.45 -7.62 -3.77
CA ASN A 110 -6.51 -7.78 -4.76
C ASN A 110 -5.98 -8.31 -6.11
N LYS A 111 -6.86 -8.96 -6.88
CA LYS A 111 -6.56 -9.42 -8.25
C LYS A 111 -6.21 -8.25 -9.17
N THR A 112 -6.98 -7.17 -9.09
CA THR A 112 -6.79 -5.96 -9.89
C THR A 112 -5.43 -5.30 -9.62
N GLU A 113 -4.92 -5.39 -8.40
CA GLU A 113 -3.61 -4.86 -8.04
C GLU A 113 -2.48 -5.69 -8.68
N ALA A 114 -2.61 -7.02 -8.65
CA ALA A 114 -1.67 -7.91 -9.34
C ALA A 114 -1.66 -7.67 -10.85
N GLU A 115 -2.84 -7.51 -11.46
CA GLU A 115 -2.98 -7.21 -12.89
C GLU A 115 -2.45 -5.82 -13.27
N ALA A 116 -2.72 -4.79 -12.45
CA ALA A 116 -2.15 -3.45 -12.64
C ALA A 116 -0.62 -3.42 -12.53
N ALA A 117 -0.06 -4.31 -11.71
CA ALA A 117 1.38 -4.53 -11.61
C ALA A 117 1.96 -5.39 -12.75
N GLY A 118 1.14 -5.82 -13.71
CA GLY A 118 1.56 -6.60 -14.90
C GLY A 118 1.64 -8.11 -14.68
N TYR A 119 1.03 -8.64 -13.61
CA TYR A 119 0.97 -10.07 -13.34
C TYR A 119 -0.31 -10.69 -13.91
N THR A 120 -0.21 -11.93 -14.37
CA THR A 120 -1.30 -12.68 -15.02
C THR A 120 -1.76 -13.85 -14.15
N PRO A 121 -3.04 -14.27 -14.25
CA PRO A 121 -3.54 -15.41 -13.50
C PRO A 121 -2.80 -16.69 -13.90
N ALA A 122 -2.38 -17.46 -12.91
CA ALA A 122 -1.76 -18.74 -13.18
C ALA A 122 -2.81 -19.79 -13.55
N GLY A 123 -2.80 -20.25 -14.80
CA GLY A 123 -3.75 -21.27 -15.29
C GLY A 123 -3.70 -22.63 -14.58
N ASN A 124 -2.64 -22.91 -13.81
CA ASN A 124 -2.54 -24.12 -12.98
C ASN A 124 -3.16 -23.95 -11.57
N CYS A 125 -3.78 -22.80 -11.30
CA CYS A 125 -4.48 -22.52 -10.06
C CYS A 125 -5.99 -22.47 -10.31
N LYS A 126 -6.77 -23.23 -9.54
CA LYS A 126 -8.22 -23.31 -9.74
C LYS A 126 -8.91 -22.24 -8.87
N GLY A 127 -9.64 -21.31 -9.48
CA GLY A 127 -10.34 -20.24 -8.75
C GLY A 127 -9.64 -18.87 -8.75
N ILE A 128 -8.91 -18.54 -9.82
CA ILE A 128 -8.15 -17.30 -10.00
C ILE A 128 -8.64 -16.48 -11.21
#